data_AF-A0A4Q3XCU6-F1
#
_entry.id   AF-A0A4Q3XCU6-F1
#
_cell.length_a   1.000
_cell.length_b   1.000
_cell.length_c   1.000
_cell.angle_alpha   90.00
_cell.angle_beta   90.00
_cell.angle_gamma   90.00
#
_symmetry.space_group_name_H-M   'P 1'
#
loop_
_entity.id
_entity.type
_entity.pdbx_description
1 polymer ?
#
loop_
_entity_poly.entity_id
_entity_poly.type
_entity_poly.pdbx_seq_one_letter_code
_entity_poly.pdbx_strand_id
1 'polypeptide(L)' 'MENDHYQTLGLSPSATTQEIKDAYRSLVRLHHPDANPHRREAAEALMKDVLQAYATLSDPSKRTVYDRDERIREIERI' A
#
# COMPACT_ATOMS: atom_id res chain seq x y z
N MET A 1 -5.71 10.93 5.16
CA MET A 1 -5.07 10.51 6.42
C MET A 1 -3.77 9.84 6.05
N GLU A 2 -2.71 10.02 6.83
CA GLU A 2 -1.48 9.22 6.72
C GLU A 2 -1.83 7.73 6.70
N ASN A 3 -1.38 7.02 5.66
CA ASN A 3 -1.25 5.56 5.59
C ASN A 3 -2.50 4.73 5.31
N ASP A 4 -3.39 5.20 4.44
CA ASP A 4 -4.35 4.29 3.80
C ASP A 4 -3.59 3.38 2.81
N HIS A 5 -3.51 2.08 3.10
CA HIS A 5 -2.73 1.12 2.32
C HIS A 5 -3.17 1.09 0.85
N TYR A 6 -4.45 1.35 0.58
CA TYR A 6 -4.96 1.46 -0.78
C TYR A 6 -4.42 2.72 -1.47
N GLN A 7 -4.38 3.86 -0.79
CA GLN A 7 -3.81 5.09 -1.33
C GLN A 7 -2.31 4.97 -1.58
N THR A 8 -1.57 4.30 -0.70
CA THR A 8 -0.14 4.01 -0.89
C THR A 8 0.11 3.22 -2.18
N LEU A 9 -0.77 2.28 -2.51
CA LEU A 9 -0.70 1.52 -3.77
C LEU A 9 -1.34 2.25 -4.95
N GLY A 10 -1.99 3.40 -4.74
CA GLY A 10 -2.74 4.12 -5.77
C GLY A 10 -4.00 3.38 -6.22
N LEU A 11 -4.62 2.60 -5.33
CA LEU A 11 -5.77 1.75 -5.61
C LEU A 11 -7.02 2.20 -4.84
N SER A 12 -8.17 1.74 -5.33
CA SER A 12 -9.45 1.83 -4.60
C SER A 12 -9.57 0.70 -3.57
N PRO A 13 -10.30 0.89 -2.46
CA PRO A 13 -10.67 -0.22 -1.55
C PRO A 13 -11.39 -1.38 -2.25
N SER A 14 -12.02 -1.11 -3.40
CA SER A 14 -12.65 -2.13 -4.26
C SER A 14 -11.67 -2.93 -5.12
N ALA A 15 -10.37 -2.64 -5.07
CA ALA A 15 -9.37 -3.30 -5.91
C ALA A 15 -9.26 -4.79 -5.59
N THR A 16 -9.05 -5.58 -6.63
CA THR A 16 -8.84 -7.02 -6.55
C THR A 16 -7.42 -7.36 -6.09
N THR A 17 -7.20 -8.57 -5.58
CA THR A 17 -5.86 -9.05 -5.22
C THR A 17 -4.89 -9.01 -6.40
N GLN A 18 -5.40 -9.15 -7.63
CA GLN A 18 -4.58 -9.05 -8.84
C GLN A 18 -4.09 -7.61 -9.05
N GLU A 19 -4.98 -6.62 -8.96
CA GLU A 19 -4.63 -5.20 -9.06
C GLU A 19 -3.64 -4.78 -7.97
N ILE A 20 -3.79 -5.28 -6.74
CA ILE A 20 -2.84 -5.07 -5.63
C ILE A 20 -1.44 -5.58 -5.99
N LYS A 21 -1.34 -6.78 -6.56
CA LYS A 21 -0.07 -7.36 -7.01
C LYS A 21 0.56 -6.57 -8.15
N ASP A 22 -0.25 -6.14 -9.11
CA ASP A 22 0.22 -5.41 -10.28
C ASP A 22 0.67 -3.99 -9.94
N ALA A 23 -0.04 -3.30 -9.03
CA ALA A 23 0.36 -2.02 -8.48
C ALA A 23 1.69 -2.11 -7.73
N TYR A 24 1.83 -3.10 -6.83
CA TYR A 24 3.09 -3.35 -6.12
C TYR A 24 4.26 -3.55 -7.08
N ARG A 25 4.11 -4.42 -8.09
CA ARG A 25 5.15 -4.68 -9.10
C ARG A 25 5.50 -3.44 -9.93
N SER A 26 4.53 -2.57 -10.17
CA SER A 26 4.74 -1.35 -10.94
C SER A 26 5.46 -0.29 -10.11
N LEU A 27 5.08 -0.11 -8.85
CA LEU A 27 5.73 0.83 -7.92
C LEU A 27 7.17 0.43 -7.62
N VAL A 28 7.45 -0.86 -7.39
CA VAL A 28 8.82 -1.36 -7.16
C VAL A 28 9.72 -1.08 -8.37
N ARG A 29 9.21 -1.26 -9.60
CA ARG A 29 9.97 -0.96 -10.82
C ARG A 29 10.19 0.54 -11.02
N LEU A 30 9.17 1.36 -10.73
CA LEU A 30 9.23 2.82 -10.90
C LEU A 30 10.17 3.47 -9.88
N HIS A 31 10.13 3.00 -8.63
CA HIS A 31 10.87 3.56 -7.51
C HIS A 31 12.07 2.71 -7.09
N HIS A 32 12.56 1.81 -7.94
CA HIS A 32 13.73 1.00 -7.62
C HIS A 32 14.93 1.93 -7.30
N PRO A 33 15.68 1.70 -6.21
CA PRO A 33 16.81 2.55 -5.82
C PRO A 33 17.91 2.58 -6.89
N ASP A 34 18.13 1.48 -7.62
CA ASP A 34 19.10 1.44 -8.72
C ASP A 34 18.71 2.35 -9.89
N ALA A 35 17.41 2.56 -10.12
CA ALA A 35 16.92 3.46 -11.17
C ALA A 35 16.84 4.92 -10.68
N ASN A 36 16.88 5.15 -9.36
CA ASN A 36 16.72 6.46 -8.73
C ASN A 36 17.86 6.78 -7.74
N PRO A 37 19.13 6.76 -8.16
CA PRO A 37 20.28 6.92 -7.26
C PRO A 37 20.30 8.28 -6.55
N HIS A 38 19.73 9.32 -7.16
CA HIS A 38 19.67 10.68 -6.60
C HIS A 38 18.54 10.89 -5.59
N ARG A 39 17.60 9.94 -5.47
CA ARG A 39 16.45 10.02 -4.56
C ARG A 39 16.31 8.75 -3.71
N ARG A 40 17.44 8.13 -3.37
CA ARG A 40 17.48 6.84 -2.68
C ARG A 40 16.69 6.84 -1.37
N GLU A 41 16.82 7.88 -0.56
CA GLU A 41 16.12 7.98 0.74
C GLU A 41 14.59 8.08 0.57
N ALA A 42 14.12 8.91 -0.37
CA ALA A 42 12.69 9.02 -0.69
C ALA A 42 12.15 7.72 -1.31
N ALA A 43 12.94 7.07 -2.16
CA ALA A 43 12.60 5.77 -2.74
C ALA A 43 12.51 4.68 -1.66
N GLU A 44 13.45 4.63 -0.72
CA GLU A 44 13.44 3.69 0.42
C GLU A 44 12.24 3.91 1.34
N ALA A 45 11.89 5.16 1.65
CA ALA A 45 10.70 5.49 2.44
C ALA A 45 9.41 5.03 1.75
N LEU A 46 9.22 5.39 0.48
CA LEU A 46 8.06 4.96 -0.30
C LEU A 46 8.02 3.43 -0.45
N MET A 47 9.16 2.77 -0.66
CA MET A 47 9.22 1.31 -0.79
C MET A 47 8.80 0.61 0.51
N LYS A 48 9.16 1.16 1.68
CA LYS A 48 8.71 0.62 2.97
C LYS A 48 7.18 0.69 3.09
N ASP A 49 6.58 1.82 2.74
CA ASP A 49 5.13 1.99 2.80
C ASP A 49 4.42 1.04 1.82
N VAL A 50 4.94 0.91 0.59
CA VAL A 50 4.41 0.00 -0.43
C VAL A 50 4.53 -1.47 -0.01
N LEU A 51 5.65 -1.87 0.61
CA LEU A 51 5.84 -3.21 1.16
C LEU A 51 4.84 -3.51 2.28
N GLN A 52 4.64 -2.56 3.19
CA GLN A 52 3.69 -2.71 4.29
C GLN A 52 2.25 -2.82 3.77
N ALA A 53 1.86 -1.94 2.85
CA ALA A 53 0.54 -1.97 2.22
C ALA A 53 0.30 -3.31 1.50
N TYR A 54 1.27 -3.77 0.71
CA TYR A 54 1.18 -5.05 0.02
C TYR A 54 1.11 -6.23 0.99
N ALA A 55 1.91 -6.24 2.07
CA ALA A 55 1.91 -7.32 3.05
C ALA A 55 0.57 -7.49 3.80
N THR A 56 -0.18 -6.40 3.95
CA THR A 56 -1.54 -6.41 4.53
C THR A 56 -2.59 -6.75 3.48
N LEU A 57 -2.58 -6.10 2.32
CA LEU A 57 -3.65 -6.19 1.33
C LEU A 57 -3.58 -7.44 0.42
N SER A 58 -2.40 -8.04 0.26
CA SER A 58 -2.22 -9.23 -0.57
C SER A 58 -2.73 -10.52 0.08
N ASP A 59 -2.84 -10.55 1.41
CA ASP A 59 -3.41 -11.65 2.18
C ASP A 59 -4.90 -11.38 2.46
N PRO A 60 -5.83 -12.18 1.93
CA PRO A 60 -7.26 -11.98 2.13
C PRO A 60 -7.70 -11.91 3.60
N SER A 61 -7.03 -12.67 4.48
CA SER A 61 -7.36 -12.70 5.91
C SER A 61 -6.96 -11.38 6.57
N LYS A 62 -5.73 -10.91 6.30
CA LYS A 62 -5.22 -9.64 6.84
C LYS A 62 -5.98 -8.45 6.26
N ARG A 63 -6.30 -8.50 4.97
CA ARG A 63 -7.11 -7.49 4.30
C ARG A 63 -8.49 -7.37 4.94
N THR A 64 -9.15 -8.50 5.24
CA THR A 64 -10.46 -8.49 5.89
C THR A 64 -10.41 -7.83 7.27
N VAL A 65 -9.37 -8.11 8.05
CA VAL A 65 -9.15 -7.47 9.36
C VAL A 65 -8.87 -5.98 9.18
N TYR A 66 -7.99 -5.61 8.25
CA TYR A 66 -7.67 -4.23 7.93
C TYR A 66 -8.90 -3.43 7.50
N ASP A 67 -9.67 -3.94 6.54
CA ASP A 67 -10.89 -3.30 6.04
C ASP A 67 -11.94 -3.13 7.16
N ARG A 68 -12.01 -4.10 8.09
CA ARG A 68 -12.88 -4.01 9.27
C ARG A 68 -12.40 -2.92 10.24
N ASP A 69 -11.11 -2.90 10.55
CA ASP A 69 -10.51 -1.97 11.50
C ASP A 69 -10.57 -0.54 10.97
N GLU A 70 -10.30 -0.33 9.68
CA GLU A 70 -10.45 0.97 9.03
C GLU A 70 -11.90 1.47 9.09
N ARG A 71 -12.87 0.57 8.88
CA ARG A 71 -14.29 0.93 9.03
C ARG A 71 -14.66 1.30 10.48
N ILE A 72 -14.08 0.64 11.48
CA ILE A 72 -14.30 0.99 12.88
C ILE A 72 -13.68 2.35 13.20
N ARG A 73 -12.43 2.58 12.77
CA ARG A 73 -11.72 3.85 12.94
C ARG A 73 -12.44 5.03 12.31
N GLU A 74 -13.12 4.79 11.18
CA GLU A 74 -13.96 5.80 10.52
C GLU A 74 -15.18 6.17 11.37
N ILE A 75 -15.83 5.17 11.99
CA ILE A 75 -17.00 5.37 12.87
C ILE A 75 -16.62 6.06 14.19
N GLU A 76 -15.52 5.67 14.82
CA GLU A 76 -15.06 6.25 16.09
C GLU A 76 -14.53 7.68 15.97
N ARG A 77 -14.39 8.18 14.73
CA ARG A 77 -13.94 9.54 14.44
C ARG A 77 -15.09 10.56 14.40
N ILE A 78 -16.33 10.12 14.63
CA ILE A 78 -17.55 10.93 14.71
C ILE A 78 -17.87 11.24 16.17
#